data_AF-A0AAU6K543-F1
#
_entry.id   AF-A0AAU6K543-F1
#
_cell.length_a   1.000
_cell.length_b   1.000
_cell.length_c   1.000
_cell.angle_alpha   90.00
_cell.angle_beta   90.00
_cell.angle_gamma   90.00
#
_symmetry.space_group_name_H-M   'P 1'
#
loop_
_entity.id
_entity.type
_entity.pdbx_description
1 polymer ?
#
loop_
_entity_poly.entity_id
_entity_poly.type
_entity_poly.pdbx_seq_one_letter_code
_entity_poly.pdbx_strand_id
1 'polypeptide(L)'
;MGATKPFSVYEAEEGTPDGGAAVRSLTSAPTTQYSSAALEASGHSCVHLGGTGQSVQWTNTTGQPISFLNVRAGISDSASGGGVTATLDLHVNWVFRQALNLNSRQCGGGQQSDQWRGRQPVG
;
A
#
# COMPACT_ATOMS: atom_id res chain seq x y z
N MET A 1 -22.11 16.32 3.81
CA MET A 1 -21.20 17.40 3.38
C MET A 1 -19.92 17.26 4.18
N GLY A 2 -18.76 17.17 3.51
CA GLY A 2 -17.47 16.82 4.14
C GLY A 2 -16.65 18.03 4.62
N ALA A 3 -15.53 17.76 5.30
CA ALA A 3 -14.62 18.79 5.79
C ALA A 3 -13.80 19.43 4.64
N THR A 4 -13.64 20.75 4.69
CA THR A 4 -12.63 21.46 3.87
C THR A 4 -11.24 21.07 4.34
N LYS A 5 -10.45 20.48 3.45
CA LYS A 5 -9.11 19.96 3.75
C LYS A 5 -8.06 20.83 3.08
N PRO A 6 -6.97 21.22 3.77
CA PRO A 6 -5.84 21.91 3.15
C PRO A 6 -4.91 20.95 2.38
N PHE A 7 -5.40 19.76 2.02
CA PHE A 7 -4.64 18.72 1.36
C PHE A 7 -5.45 18.03 0.26
N SER A 8 -4.75 17.62 -0.78
CA SER A 8 -5.26 16.73 -1.82
C SER A 8 -4.98 15.28 -1.43
N VAL A 9 -5.91 14.38 -1.75
CA VAL A 9 -5.70 12.94 -1.61
C VAL A 9 -5.45 12.38 -3.00
N TYR A 10 -4.45 11.52 -3.10
CA TYR A 10 -4.14 10.74 -4.30
C TYR A 10 -4.26 9.27 -3.93
N GLU A 11 -5.20 8.56 -4.56
CA GLU A 11 -5.35 7.12 -4.34
C GLU A 11 -4.26 6.35 -5.12
N ALA A 12 -3.78 5.25 -4.54
CA ALA A 12 -2.71 4.41 -5.10
C ALA A 12 -3.08 3.88 -6.48
N GLU A 13 -4.30 3.37 -6.60
CA GLU A 13 -4.85 2.76 -7.80
C GLU A 13 -5.11 3.74 -8.95
N GLU A 14 -5.15 5.05 -8.67
CA GLU A 14 -5.25 6.10 -9.69
C GLU A 14 -3.87 6.56 -10.19
N GLY A 15 -2.80 6.15 -9.51
CA GLY A 15 -1.43 6.37 -9.95
C GLY A 15 -1.06 5.49 -11.15
N THR A 16 0.12 5.75 -11.72
CA THR A 16 0.70 4.92 -12.80
C THR A 16 1.67 3.91 -12.19
N PRO A 17 1.36 2.60 -12.17
CA PRO A 17 2.29 1.57 -11.72
C PRO A 17 3.43 1.38 -12.72
N ASP A 18 4.62 1.07 -12.23
CA ASP A 18 5.81 0.79 -13.04
C ASP A 18 6.66 -0.35 -12.43
N GLY A 19 7.62 -0.87 -13.20
CA GLY A 19 8.54 -1.93 -12.76
C GLY A 19 7.88 -3.29 -12.50
N GLY A 20 6.63 -3.47 -12.94
CA GLY A 20 5.82 -4.66 -12.67
C GLY A 20 4.94 -4.56 -11.42
N ALA A 21 4.80 -3.36 -10.83
CA ALA A 21 3.78 -3.09 -9.82
C ALA A 21 2.37 -3.38 -10.37
N ALA A 22 1.47 -3.85 -9.50
CA ALA A 22 0.12 -4.25 -9.91
C ALA A 22 -0.96 -3.65 -8.99
N VAL A 23 -2.03 -3.13 -9.59
CA VAL A 23 -3.25 -2.77 -8.85
C VAL A 23 -3.95 -4.04 -8.40
N ARG A 24 -4.34 -4.10 -7.13
CA ARG A 24 -5.08 -5.19 -6.50
C ARG A 24 -6.38 -4.60 -5.96
N SER A 25 -7.50 -5.01 -6.52
CA SER A 25 -8.83 -4.55 -6.11
C SER A 25 -9.67 -5.72 -5.60
N LEU A 26 -10.51 -5.48 -4.60
CA LEU A 26 -11.56 -6.41 -4.23
C LEU A 26 -12.70 -6.32 -5.25
N THR A 27 -12.75 -7.28 -6.16
CA THR A 27 -13.82 -7.38 -7.18
C THR A 27 -14.98 -8.28 -6.75
N SER A 28 -14.90 -8.90 -5.56
CA SER A 28 -15.89 -9.84 -5.04
C SER A 28 -15.85 -9.85 -3.52
N ALA A 29 -16.96 -10.25 -2.88
CA ALA A 29 -17.02 -10.37 -1.43
C ALA A 29 -15.93 -11.34 -0.92
N PRO A 30 -15.26 -11.03 0.22
CA PRO A 30 -14.29 -11.94 0.80
C PRO A 30 -14.93 -13.31 1.06
N THR A 31 -14.29 -14.37 0.59
CA THR A 31 -14.72 -15.76 0.85
C THR A 31 -14.22 -16.28 2.19
N THR A 32 -13.48 -15.47 2.94
CA THR A 32 -12.96 -15.79 4.26
C THR A 32 -13.29 -14.67 5.24
N GLN A 33 -13.30 -15.00 6.54
CA GLN A 33 -13.43 -14.02 7.62
C GLN A 33 -12.14 -13.21 7.87
N TYR A 34 -11.06 -13.51 7.14
CA TYR A 34 -9.77 -12.86 7.31
C TYR A 34 -9.67 -11.58 6.48
N SER A 35 -8.97 -10.59 7.02
CA SER A 35 -8.73 -9.31 6.35
C SER A 35 -7.79 -9.47 5.14
N SER A 36 -7.82 -8.52 4.20
CA SER A 36 -6.90 -8.46 3.07
C SER A 36 -6.45 -7.02 2.84
N ALA A 37 -5.28 -6.82 2.20
CA ALA A 37 -4.76 -5.48 1.93
C ALA A 37 -5.73 -4.62 1.11
N ALA A 38 -6.46 -5.25 0.17
CA ALA A 38 -7.51 -4.57 -0.56
C ALA A 38 -8.69 -4.21 0.36
N LEU A 39 -9.05 -5.03 1.35
CA LEU A 39 -10.20 -4.79 2.25
C LEU A 39 -9.96 -3.58 3.17
N GLU A 40 -8.72 -3.38 3.59
CA GLU A 40 -8.36 -2.29 4.51
C GLU A 40 -7.97 -0.99 3.80
N ALA A 41 -7.74 -1.05 2.48
CA ALA A 41 -7.40 0.10 1.68
C ALA A 41 -8.62 1.01 1.44
N SER A 42 -8.36 2.31 1.29
CA SER A 42 -9.36 3.26 0.77
C SER A 42 -9.86 2.74 -0.59
N GLY A 43 -11.15 2.89 -0.89
CA GLY A 43 -11.73 2.41 -2.17
C GLY A 43 -11.71 0.90 -2.41
N HIS A 44 -11.24 0.10 -1.44
CA HIS A 44 -11.02 -1.34 -1.55
C HIS A 44 -9.98 -1.77 -2.62
N SER A 45 -9.01 -0.90 -2.91
CA SER A 45 -7.98 -1.12 -3.92
C SER A 45 -6.62 -0.62 -3.44
N CYS A 46 -5.53 -1.27 -3.86
CA CYS A 46 -4.17 -0.82 -3.56
C CYS A 46 -3.21 -1.15 -4.70
N VAL A 47 -2.05 -0.48 -4.74
CA VAL A 47 -0.93 -0.92 -5.58
C VAL A 47 -0.02 -1.83 -4.77
N HIS A 48 0.20 -3.04 -5.28
CA HIS A 48 1.11 -4.01 -4.69
C HIS A 48 2.51 -3.88 -5.30
N LEU A 49 3.48 -3.59 -4.43
CA LEU A 49 4.91 -3.58 -4.72
C LEU A 49 5.56 -4.82 -4.09
N GLY A 50 5.68 -5.89 -4.88
CA GLY A 50 6.25 -7.19 -4.48
C GLY A 50 7.72 -7.39 -4.81
N GLY A 51 8.39 -6.40 -5.44
CA GLY A 51 9.79 -6.52 -5.84
C GLY A 51 10.53 -5.18 -5.91
N THR A 52 11.86 -5.23 -5.86
CA THR A 52 12.71 -4.06 -6.04
C THR A 52 12.52 -3.45 -7.43
N GLY A 53 12.48 -2.12 -7.50
CA GLY A 53 12.26 -1.38 -8.75
C GLY A 53 10.78 -1.21 -9.12
N GLN A 54 9.85 -1.77 -8.35
CA GLN A 54 8.42 -1.52 -8.50
C GLN A 54 8.04 -0.18 -7.87
N SER A 55 7.20 0.59 -8.55
CA SER A 55 6.75 1.89 -8.06
C SER A 55 5.33 2.23 -8.52
N VAL A 56 4.76 3.25 -7.90
CA VAL A 56 3.57 3.96 -8.37
C VAL A 56 3.88 5.45 -8.43
N GLN A 57 3.45 6.11 -9.51
CA GLN A 57 3.75 7.51 -9.79
C GLN A 57 2.47 8.34 -9.95
N TRP A 58 2.57 9.61 -9.53
CA TRP A 58 1.57 10.63 -9.80
C TRP A 58 2.22 11.91 -10.35
N THR A 59 1.41 12.69 -11.07
CA THR A 59 1.73 14.06 -11.46
C THR A 59 1.08 15.01 -10.48
N ASN A 60 1.84 15.96 -9.91
CA ASN A 60 1.27 17.01 -9.08
C ASN A 60 0.39 17.95 -9.92
N THR A 61 -0.92 17.87 -9.73
CA THR A 61 -1.93 18.65 -10.45
C THR A 61 -2.48 19.82 -9.62
N THR A 62 -1.99 20.03 -8.40
CA THR A 62 -2.50 21.08 -7.48
C THR A 62 -2.17 22.50 -7.93
N GLY A 63 -1.23 22.66 -8.88
CA GLY A 63 -0.71 23.95 -9.29
C GLY A 63 0.19 24.64 -8.26
N GLN A 64 0.51 23.98 -7.15
CA GLN A 64 1.35 24.49 -6.06
C GLN A 64 2.45 23.48 -5.69
N PRO A 65 3.60 23.93 -5.15
CA PRO A 65 4.60 23.02 -4.61
C PRO A 65 4.05 22.20 -3.44
N ILE A 66 4.34 20.89 -3.41
CA ILE A 66 4.04 20.01 -2.27
C ILE A 66 5.25 19.97 -1.35
N SER A 67 5.09 20.42 -0.11
CA SER A 67 6.14 20.43 0.92
C SER A 67 5.95 19.37 2.00
N PHE A 68 4.77 18.73 2.06
CA PHE A 68 4.45 17.68 3.02
C PHE A 68 3.66 16.56 2.33
N LEU A 69 3.95 15.32 2.70
CA LEU A 69 3.26 14.13 2.23
C LEU A 69 2.91 13.23 3.43
N ASN A 70 1.69 12.70 3.44
CA ASN A 70 1.29 11.62 4.32
C ASN A 70 1.02 10.39 3.45
N VAL A 71 1.66 9.27 3.77
CA VAL A 71 1.54 8.02 3.00
C VAL A 71 0.88 6.97 3.87
N ARG A 72 -0.24 6.42 3.39
CA ARG A 72 -0.85 5.23 3.98
C ARG A 72 -0.30 4.00 3.26
N ALA A 73 0.47 3.18 3.96
CA ALA A 73 1.08 1.96 3.42
C ALA A 73 1.00 0.82 4.44
N GLY A 74 1.08 -0.42 3.96
CA GLY A 74 1.15 -1.63 4.79
C GLY A 74 2.24 -2.56 4.29
N ILE A 75 2.87 -3.29 5.21
CA ILE A 75 3.86 -4.34 4.91
C ILE A 75 3.47 -5.63 5.62
N SER A 76 3.80 -6.78 5.02
CA SER A 76 3.56 -8.09 5.65
C SER A 76 4.29 -8.20 6.98
N ASP A 77 3.63 -8.76 7.99
CA ASP A 77 4.25 -8.98 9.29
C ASP A 77 5.18 -10.20 9.31
N SER A 78 6.05 -10.28 10.31
CA SER A 78 6.84 -11.48 10.62
C SER A 78 5.93 -12.68 10.89
N ALA A 79 6.45 -13.90 10.64
CA ALA A 79 5.73 -15.14 10.92
C ALA A 79 5.30 -15.27 12.40
N SER A 80 6.10 -14.71 13.31
CA SER A 80 5.83 -14.72 14.76
C SER A 80 4.96 -13.56 15.25
N GLY A 81 4.48 -12.67 14.37
CA GLY A 81 3.65 -11.51 14.75
C GLY A 81 4.37 -10.42 15.56
N GLY A 82 5.70 -10.38 15.53
CA GLY A 82 6.55 -9.46 16.31
C GLY A 82 6.82 -8.11 15.65
N GLY A 83 6.24 -7.85 14.47
CA GLY A 83 6.58 -6.71 13.66
C GLY A 83 7.81 -6.92 12.78
N VAL A 84 7.82 -6.27 11.61
CA VAL A 84 9.01 -6.02 10.80
C VAL A 84 9.10 -4.54 10.45
N THR A 85 10.29 -4.10 10.03
CA THR A 85 10.54 -2.77 9.48
C THR A 85 10.99 -2.87 8.04
N ALA A 86 10.61 -1.90 7.22
CA ALA A 86 11.04 -1.77 5.83
C ALA A 86 11.18 -0.30 5.47
N THR A 87 11.66 -0.01 4.26
CA THR A 87 11.65 1.34 3.69
C THR A 87 10.91 1.38 2.36
N LEU A 88 10.31 2.53 2.06
CA LEU A 88 9.77 2.86 0.74
C LEU A 88 10.41 4.17 0.26
N ASP A 89 11.05 4.15 -0.90
CA ASP A 89 11.78 5.32 -1.39
C ASP A 89 10.87 6.31 -2.11
N LEU A 90 10.87 7.55 -1.63
CA LEU A 90 10.23 8.68 -2.28
C LEU A 90 11.20 9.30 -3.30
N HIS A 91 10.76 9.34 -4.55
CA HIS A 91 11.41 10.06 -5.63
C HIS A 91 10.56 11.26 -6.07
N VAL A 92 11.20 12.37 -6.44
CA VAL A 92 10.56 13.53 -7.07
C VAL A 92 11.27 13.80 -8.38
N ASN A 93 10.52 13.73 -9.49
CA ASN A 93 11.08 13.83 -10.84
C ASN A 93 12.24 12.85 -11.04
N TRP A 94 12.04 11.58 -10.65
CA TRP A 94 13.03 10.50 -10.74
C TRP A 94 14.29 10.67 -9.88
N VAL A 95 14.38 11.72 -9.07
CA VAL A 95 15.48 11.94 -8.13
C VAL A 95 15.06 11.51 -6.74
N PHE A 96 15.86 10.65 -6.11
CA PHE A 96 15.64 10.20 -4.73
C PHE A 96 15.58 11.41 -3.79
N ARG A 97 14.56 11.43 -2.93
CA ARG A 97 14.37 12.47 -1.91
C ARG A 97 14.54 11.93 -0.49
N GLN A 98 13.90 10.81 -0.19
CA GLN A 98 13.83 10.30 1.16
C GLN A 98 13.40 8.83 1.18
N ALA A 99 13.98 8.02 2.07
CA ALA A 99 13.44 6.72 2.44
C ALA A 99 12.37 6.91 3.54
N LEU A 100 11.16 6.41 3.29
CA LEU A 100 10.07 6.41 4.27
C LEU A 100 10.16 5.13 5.10
N ASN A 101 10.32 5.27 6.41
CA ASN A 101 10.36 4.12 7.32
C ASN A 101 8.96 3.55 7.52
N LEU A 102 8.81 2.25 7.29
CA LEU A 102 7.58 1.48 7.48
C LEU A 102 7.75 0.49 8.63
N ASN A 103 6.65 0.19 9.32
CA ASN A 103 6.60 -0.88 10.31
C ASN A 103 5.24 -1.59 10.28
N SER A 104 5.20 -2.91 10.50
CA SER A 104 3.94 -3.67 10.62
C SER A 104 3.34 -3.65 12.03
N ARG A 105 4.06 -3.12 13.05
CA ARG A 105 3.65 -3.18 14.47
C ARG A 105 2.36 -2.43 14.76
N GLN A 106 2.03 -1.41 13.97
CA GLN A 106 0.81 -0.61 14.16
C GLN A 106 -0.38 -1.11 13.33
N CYS A 107 -0.20 -2.15 12.52
CA CYS A 107 -1.24 -2.69 11.63
C CYS A 107 -1.89 -3.99 12.17
N GLY A 108 -1.47 -4.47 13.36
CA GLY A 108 -1.83 -5.80 13.86
C GLY A 108 -3.11 -5.85 14.68
N GLY A 109 -4.24 -6.14 14.06
CA GLY A 109 -5.21 -7.06 14.65
C GLY A 109 -4.66 -8.47 14.45
N GLY A 110 -4.23 -9.13 15.53
CA GLY A 110 -3.48 -10.39 15.44
C GLY A 110 -4.21 -11.48 14.67
N GLN A 111 -3.72 -11.81 13.46
CA GLN A 111 -4.02 -13.04 12.74
C GLN A 111 -2.73 -13.50 12.05
N GLN A 112 -2.32 -14.74 12.36
CA GLN A 112 -1.06 -15.37 11.94
C GLN A 112 -0.86 -15.34 10.42
N SER A 113 0.36 -15.00 9.99
CA SER A 113 0.78 -14.84 8.60
C SER A 113 1.22 -16.14 7.92
N ASP A 114 0.64 -17.30 8.28
CA ASP A 114 1.01 -18.59 7.69
C ASP A 114 0.21 -18.98 6.42
N GLN A 115 -0.60 -18.08 5.86
CA GLN A 115 -1.42 -18.38 4.67
C GLN A 115 -1.03 -17.57 3.41
N TRP A 116 0.13 -16.90 3.41
CA TRP A 116 0.66 -16.16 2.24
C TRP A 116 1.32 -17.06 1.18
N ARG A 117 0.82 -18.28 0.99
CA ARG A 117 1.19 -19.13 -0.15
C ARG A 117 -0.08 -19.59 -0.84
N GLY A 118 -0.29 -19.07 -2.05
CA GLY A 118 -1.22 -19.69 -2.98
C GLY A 118 -0.83 -21.15 -3.19
N ARG A 119 -1.65 -22.07 -2.68
CA ARG A 119 -1.64 -23.49 -3.06
C ARG A 119 -3.05 -24.06 -2.94
N GLN A 120 -3.49 -24.66 -4.04
CA GLN A 120 -4.81 -25.24 -4.37
C GLN A 120 -5.29 -26.31 -3.37
N PRO A 121 -6.60 -26.60 -3.33
CA PRO A 121 -7.12 -27.97 -3.24
C PRO A 121 -7.50 -28.44 -4.67
N VAL A 122 -6.84 -29.44 -5.27
CA VAL A 122 -7.11 -30.89 -5.14
C VAL A 122 -8.28 -31.28 -4.24
N GLY A 123 -9.28 -31.94 -4.86
CA GLY A 123 -10.42 -32.60 -4.21
C GLY A 123 -11.74 -32.18 -4.82
#